data_AF-A0A7X6VRS6-F1
#
_entry.id   AF-A0A7X6VRS6-F1
#
_cell.length_a   1.000
_cell.length_b   1.000
_cell.length_c   1.000
_cell.angle_alpha   90.00
_cell.angle_beta   90.00
_cell.angle_gamma   90.00
#
_symmetry.space_group_name_H-M   'P 1'
#
loop_
_entity.id
_entity.type
_entity.pdbx_description
1 polymer ?
#
loop_
_entity_poly.entity_id
_entity_poly.type
_entity_poly.pdbx_seq_one_letter_code
_entity_poly.pdbx_strand_id
1 'polypeptide(L)'
;AVDIYIDGNLVFRKVAYKKITKYLPVGPENMHIQIFPAGDNTNPLIDTNIDIPPSERITYAIIGTSSDIRLLPIMLSVAPTDTPTTLVRFANLSPKCT
;
A
#
# COMPACT_ATOMS: atom_id res chain seq x y z
N ALA A 1 13.80 0.48 -5.09
CA ALA A 1 12.50 0.66 -5.79
C ALA A 1 11.85 -0.71 -5.90
N VAL A 2 10.54 -0.76 -6.09
CA VAL A 2 9.79 -2.01 -6.17
C VAL A 2 8.88 -2.06 -7.40
N ASP A 3 8.59 -3.28 -7.85
CA ASP A 3 7.53 -3.59 -8.80
C ASP A 3 6.36 -4.22 -8.02
N ILE A 4 5.13 -3.78 -8.29
CA ILE A 4 3.92 -4.20 -7.58
C ILE A 4 3.02 -4.94 -8.56
N TYR A 5 2.71 -6.19 -8.21
CA TYR A 5 1.83 -7.08 -8.93
C TYR A 5 0.54 -7.29 -8.14
N ILE A 6 -0.56 -7.35 -8.86
CA ILE A 6 -1.89 -7.63 -8.33
C ILE A 6 -2.50 -8.75 -9.17
N ASP A 7 -2.87 -9.85 -8.54
CA ASP A 7 -3.40 -11.06 -9.17
C ASP A 7 -2.52 -11.51 -10.35
N GLY A 8 -1.19 -11.48 -10.14
CA GLY A 8 -0.17 -11.85 -11.13
C GLY A 8 0.13 -10.80 -12.21
N ASN A 9 -0.58 -9.66 -12.24
CA ASN A 9 -0.39 -8.62 -13.25
C ASN A 9 0.49 -7.48 -12.73
N LEU A 10 1.50 -7.04 -13.50
CA LEU A 10 2.31 -5.87 -13.14
C LEU A 10 1.49 -4.59 -13.24
N VAL A 11 1.15 -3.99 -12.10
CA VAL A 11 0.32 -2.78 -12.03
C VAL A 11 1.18 -1.52 -11.90
N PHE A 12 2.21 -1.56 -11.04
CA PHE A 12 3.12 -0.44 -10.85
C PHE A 12 4.57 -0.89 -10.98
N ARG A 13 5.33 -0.15 -11.79
CA ARG A 13 6.73 -0.45 -12.08
C ARG A 13 7.67 0.60 -11.50
N LYS A 14 8.80 0.16 -10.95
CA LYS A 14 9.90 1.00 -10.45
C LYS A 14 9.44 2.07 -9.47
N VAL A 15 8.54 1.72 -8.55
CA VAL A 15 8.09 2.62 -7.49
C VAL A 15 9.28 2.88 -6.55
N ALA A 16 9.86 4.07 -6.65
CA ALA A 16 11.03 4.45 -5.86
C ALA A 16 10.65 4.77 -4.40
N TYR A 17 11.64 4.72 -3.50
CA TYR A 17 11.45 5.15 -2.12
C TYR A 17 10.91 6.60 -2.08
N LYS A 18 9.98 6.87 -1.17
CA LYS A 18 9.23 8.14 -1.05
C LYS A 18 8.33 8.52 -2.23
N LYS A 19 8.16 7.65 -3.25
CA LYS A 19 7.18 7.87 -4.31
C LYS A 19 5.84 7.24 -3.94
N ILE A 20 4.77 7.95 -4.29
CA ILE A 20 3.39 7.51 -4.12
C ILE A 20 2.82 7.26 -5.52
N THR A 21 2.09 6.16 -5.69
CA THR A 21 1.42 5.81 -6.94
C THR A 21 0.10 6.60 -7.09
N LYS A 22 -0.53 6.49 -8.26
CA LYS A 22 -1.94 6.87 -8.38
C LYS A 22 -2.79 5.81 -7.69
N TYR A 23 -3.98 6.20 -7.22
CA TYR A 23 -4.98 5.22 -6.80
C TYR A 23 -5.37 4.34 -7.97
N LEU A 24 -5.44 3.04 -7.73
CA LEU A 24 -6.02 2.08 -8.64
C LEU A 24 -7.51 1.95 -8.28
N PRO A 25 -8.44 2.21 -9.21
CA PRO A 25 -9.85 1.91 -8.99
C PRO A 25 -10.05 0.41 -8.95
N VAL A 26 -10.45 -0.12 -7.80
CA VAL A 26 -10.75 -1.54 -7.57
C VAL A 26 -12.05 -1.68 -6.80
N GLY A 27 -12.69 -2.84 -6.93
CA GLY A 27 -13.89 -3.17 -6.17
C GLY A 27 -13.57 -3.68 -4.76
N PRO A 28 -14.59 -3.96 -3.95
CA PRO A 28 -14.42 -4.74 -2.74
C PRO A 28 -14.14 -6.21 -3.11
N GLU A 29 -12.90 -6.64 -2.96
CA GLU A 29 -12.46 -7.99 -3.32
C GLU A 29 -11.21 -8.41 -2.53
N ASN A 30 -10.94 -9.72 -2.51
CA ASN A 30 -9.68 -10.25 -2.02
C ASN A 30 -8.68 -10.25 -3.18
N MET A 31 -7.58 -9.53 -3.03
CA MET A 31 -6.55 -9.41 -4.07
C MET A 31 -5.25 -10.07 -3.63
N HIS A 32 -4.62 -10.81 -4.53
CA HIS A 32 -3.27 -11.35 -4.32
C HIS A 32 -2.24 -10.28 -4.68
N ILE A 33 -1.44 -9.87 -3.69
CA ILE A 33 -0.43 -8.83 -3.83
C ILE A 33 0.95 -9.44 -3.74
N GLN A 34 1.75 -9.18 -4.78
CA GLN A 34 3.17 -9.50 -4.77
C GLN A 34 3.99 -8.24 -5.03
N ILE A 35 5.03 -8.05 -4.24
CA ILE A 35 5.94 -6.91 -4.37
C ILE A 35 7.36 -7.44 -4.49
N PHE A 36 8.04 -7.04 -5.56
CA PHE A 36 9.38 -7.49 -5.85
C PHE A 36 10.38 -6.32 -5.87
N PRO A 37 11.68 -6.56 -5.69
CA PRO A 37 12.70 -5.58 -6.05
C PRO A 37 12.53 -5.19 -7.52
N ALA A 38 12.61 -3.88 -7.84
CA ALA A 38 12.34 -3.45 -9.20
C ALA A 38 13.29 -4.08 -10.23
N GLY A 39 12.72 -4.72 -11.26
CA GLY A 39 13.47 -5.43 -12.29
C GLY A 39 13.85 -6.88 -11.96
N ASP A 40 13.50 -7.38 -10.78
CA ASP A 40 13.62 -8.78 -10.38
C ASP A 40 12.21 -9.31 -10.07
N ASN A 41 11.86 -10.49 -10.56
CA ASN A 41 10.56 -11.13 -10.32
C ASN A 41 10.69 -12.55 -9.77
N THR A 42 11.87 -12.89 -9.22
CA THR A 42 12.17 -14.24 -8.75
C THR A 42 11.75 -14.45 -7.30
N ASN A 43 12.14 -13.54 -6.41
CA ASN A 43 11.84 -13.61 -4.97
C ASN A 43 11.05 -12.37 -4.52
N PRO A 44 9.78 -12.54 -4.11
CA PRO A 44 8.99 -11.43 -3.62
C PRO A 44 9.49 -10.97 -2.24
N LEU A 45 9.46 -9.65 -2.03
CA LEU A 45 9.61 -9.02 -0.71
C LEU A 45 8.34 -9.16 0.12
N ILE A 46 7.18 -9.15 -0.55
CA ILE A 46 5.86 -9.39 0.03
C ILE A 46 5.09 -10.29 -0.93
N ASP A 47 4.44 -11.31 -0.38
CA ASP A 47 3.49 -12.18 -1.07
C ASP A 47 2.34 -12.46 -0.09
N THR A 48 1.18 -11.85 -0.34
CA THR A 48 0.04 -11.91 0.58
C THR A 48 -1.27 -11.64 -0.13
N ASN A 49 -2.37 -12.12 0.43
CA ASN A 49 -3.70 -11.65 0.06
C ASN A 49 -4.11 -10.47 0.93
N ILE A 50 -4.83 -9.51 0.36
CA ILE A 50 -5.44 -8.39 1.09
C ILE A 50 -6.94 -8.32 0.77
N ASP A 51 -7.75 -8.11 1.80
CA ASP A 51 -9.17 -7.82 1.64
C ASP A 51 -9.39 -6.32 1.46
N ILE A 52 -9.92 -5.92 0.31
CA ILE A 52 -10.25 -4.52 0.02
C ILE A 52 -11.68 -4.23 0.47
N PRO A 53 -11.90 -3.33 1.44
CA PRO A 53 -13.24 -2.89 1.81
C PRO A 53 -13.83 -1.92 0.78
N PRO A 54 -15.17 -1.82 0.67
CA PRO A 54 -15.82 -0.82 -0.16
C PRO A 54 -15.66 0.59 0.43
N SER A 55 -15.81 1.61 -0.42
CA SER A 55 -15.94 3.03 0.00
C SER A 55 -14.79 3.59 0.85
N GLU A 56 -13.57 3.11 0.64
CA GLU A 56 -12.36 3.55 1.33
C GLU A 56 -11.29 4.05 0.34
N ARG A 57 -10.57 5.12 0.69
CA ARG A 57 -9.29 5.45 0.04
C ARG A 57 -8.16 4.85 0.86
N ILE A 58 -7.51 3.83 0.32
CA ILE A 58 -6.47 3.10 1.04
C ILE A 58 -5.10 3.40 0.44
N THR A 59 -4.18 3.86 1.28
CA THR A 59 -2.74 3.88 0.94
C THR A 59 -2.08 2.72 1.67
N TYR A 60 -1.60 1.71 0.94
CA TYR A 60 -0.72 0.69 1.51
C TYR A 60 0.72 1.20 1.50
N ALA A 61 1.23 1.61 2.65
CA ALA A 61 2.62 2.00 2.81
C ALA A 61 3.49 0.74 2.90
N ILE A 62 4.52 0.66 2.05
CA ILE A 62 5.57 -0.37 2.16
C ILE A 62 6.59 0.14 3.17
N ILE A 63 6.67 -0.50 4.32
CA ILE A 63 7.48 -0.06 5.47
C ILE A 63 8.43 -1.17 5.93
N GLY A 64 9.38 -0.83 6.78
CA GLY A 64 10.38 -1.75 7.33
C GLY A 64 11.73 -1.70 6.61
N THR A 65 12.63 -2.59 7.01
CA THR A 65 13.96 -2.81 6.40
C THR A 65 14.03 -4.21 5.81
N SER A 66 15.13 -4.56 5.12
CA SER A 66 15.24 -5.76 4.26
C SER A 66 14.78 -7.10 4.85
N SER A 67 14.69 -7.26 6.17
CA SER A 67 14.21 -8.47 6.85
C SER A 67 12.80 -8.36 7.48
N ASP A 68 12.17 -7.18 7.46
CA ASP A 68 10.85 -6.90 8.08
C ASP A 68 10.01 -5.98 7.18
N ILE A 69 10.09 -6.19 5.86
CA ILE A 69 9.26 -5.44 4.91
C ILE A 69 7.81 -5.89 5.08
N ARG A 70 6.89 -4.93 5.26
CA ARG A 70 5.46 -5.19 5.42
C ARG A 70 4.59 -4.08 4.82
N LEU A 71 3.32 -4.39 4.59
CA LEU A 71 2.30 -3.42 4.21
C LEU A 71 1.61 -2.86 5.44
N LEU A 72 1.54 -1.53 5.53
CA LEU A 72 0.73 -0.81 6.51
C LEU A 72 -0.44 -0.12 5.78
N PRO A 73 -1.69 -0.57 5.97
CA PRO A 73 -2.85 0.11 5.40
C PRO A 73 -3.12 1.42 6.13
N ILE A 74 -3.30 2.48 5.36
CA ILE A 74 -3.64 3.82 5.84
C ILE A 74 -4.99 4.19 5.20
N MET A 75 -6.10 3.86 5.89
CA MET A 75 -7.48 3.97 5.41
C MET A 75 -8.10 5.35 5.67
N LEU A 76 -8.56 6.01 4.61
CA LEU A 76 -9.28 7.27 4.66
C LEU A 76 -10.70 7.04 4.15
N SER A 77 -11.66 7.08 5.06
CA SER A 77 -13.06 6.91 4.71
C SER A 77 -13.51 8.05 3.81
N VAL A 78 -14.24 7.69 2.75
CA VAL A 78 -14.87 8.67 1.84
C VAL A 78 -16.38 8.75 2.04
N ALA A 79 -16.91 8.09 3.06
CA ALA A 79 -18.31 8.21 3.45
C ALA A 79 -18.62 9.65 3.89
N PRO A 80 -19.82 10.18 3.56
CA PRO A 80 -20.29 11.45 4.08
C PRO A 80 -20.28 11.42 5.62
N THR A 81 -19.68 12.42 6.26
CA THR A 81 -19.76 12.61 7.70
C THR A 81 -20.88 13.60 8.03
N ASP A 82 -21.89 13.15 8.77
CA ASP A 82 -23.01 13.99 9.23
C ASP A 82 -22.67 14.86 10.46
N THR A 83 -21.41 14.90 10.88
CA THR A 83 -20.97 15.49 12.15
C THR A 83 -20.03 16.68 11.97
N PRO A 84 -20.05 17.69 12.87
CA PRO A 84 -19.21 18.90 12.78
C PRO A 84 -17.76 18.68 13.24
N THR A 85 -17.20 17.49 13.02
CA THR A 85 -15.94 17.03 13.65
C THR A 85 -14.74 17.07 12.69
N THR A 86 -13.57 17.37 13.25
CA THR A 86 -12.28 17.38 12.55
C THR A 86 -11.67 15.98 12.44
N LEU A 87 -11.09 15.66 11.27
CA LEU A 87 -10.33 14.43 11.03
C LEU A 87 -8.84 14.77 10.93
N VAL A 88 -7.98 14.13 11.75
CA VAL A 88 -6.53 14.38 11.74
C VAL A 88 -5.78 13.08 11.48
N ARG A 89 -4.73 13.14 10.64
CA ARG A 89 -3.84 12.01 10.33
C ARG A 89 -2.39 12.49 10.33
N PHE A 90 -1.50 11.75 10.97
CA PHE A 90 -0.05 11.92 10.87
C PHE A 90 0.58 10.61 10.39
N ALA A 91 1.65 10.68 9.59
CA ALA A 91 2.41 9.52 9.17
C ALA A 91 3.91 9.80 9.37
N ASN A 92 4.51 9.22 10.42
CA ASN A 92 5.95 9.23 10.64
C ASN A 92 6.47 7.81 10.38
N LEU A 93 7.24 7.63 9.32
CA LEU A 93 7.73 6.32 8.86
C LEU A 93 9.24 6.18 9.09
N SER A 94 9.75 6.75 10.17
CA SER A 94 11.20 6.76 10.46
C SER A 94 11.70 5.40 10.99
N PRO A 95 12.84 4.89 10.50
CA PRO A 95 13.47 3.69 11.05
C PRO A 95 14.18 3.92 12.40
N LYS A 96 14.47 5.18 12.79
CA LYS A 96 14.83 5.60 14.16
C LYS A 96 14.53 7.09 14.32
N CYS A 97 13.79 7.45 15.36
CA CYS A 97 13.54 8.85 15.72
C CYS A 97 14.57 9.30 16.77
N THR A 98 15.79 9.59 16.33
CA THR A 98 16.81 10.43 17.01
C THR A 98 18.03 10.57 16.11
#